data_AF-A0A154PR21-F1
#
_entry.id   AF-A0A154PR21-F1
#
_cell.length_a   1.000
_cell.length_b   1.000
_cell.length_c   1.000
_cell.angle_alpha   90.00
_cell.angle_beta   90.00
_cell.angle_gamma   90.00
#
_symmetry.space_group_name_H-M   'P 1'
#
loop_
_entity.id
_entity.type
_entity.pdbx_description
1 polymer ?
#
loop_
_entity_poly.entity_id
_entity_poly.type
_entity_poly.pdbx_seq_one_letter_code
_entity_poly.pdbx_strand_id
1 'polypeptide(L)' 'MKIQFPIIMYMNGHSSHTTLALSDFCITKQIELVSLYPNITHTMQPMDVAMFLP' A
#
# COMPACT_ATOMS: atom_id res chain seq x y z
N MET A 1 26.11 8.52 -11.04
CA MET A 1 25.51 7.34 -10.37
C MET A 1 24.02 7.61 -10.25
N LYS A 2 23.14 6.74 -10.79
CA LYS A 2 21.69 6.87 -10.59
C LYS A 2 21.31 6.12 -9.31
N ILE A 3 20.80 6.85 -8.32
CA ILE A 3 20.27 6.26 -7.09
C ILE A 3 18.85 5.78 -7.40
N GLN A 4 18.54 4.52 -7.07
CA GLN A 4 17.18 4.01 -7.14
C GLN A 4 16.50 4.27 -5.80
N PHE A 5 15.32 4.90 -5.85
CA PHE A 5 14.50 5.08 -4.66
C PHE A 5 13.61 3.86 -4.45
N PRO A 6 13.34 3.48 -3.19
CA PRO A 6 12.42 2.39 -2.91
C PRO A 6 11.00 2.76 -3.35
N ILE A 7 10.25 1.75 -3.80
CA ILE A 7 8.81 1.89 -4.07
C ILE A 7 8.08 1.44 -2.81
N ILE A 8 7.32 2.35 -2.20
CA ILE A 8 6.51 2.07 -1.01
C ILE A 8 5.04 2.08 -1.41
N MET A 9 4.35 0.96 -1.18
CA MET A 9 2.93 0.79 -1.49
C MET A 9 2.11 0.72 -0.20
N TYR A 10 1.30 1.74 0.04
CA TYR A 10 0.35 1.78 1.15
C TYR A 10 -0.96 1.11 0.75
N MET A 11 -1.45 0.20 1.59
CA MET A 11 -2.72 -0.51 1.36
C MET A 11 -3.63 -0.41 2.58
N ASN A 12 -4.95 -0.44 2.34
CA ASN A 12 -5.88 -0.65 3.44
C ASN A 12 -5.65 -2.07 3.99
N GLY A 13 -5.52 -2.20 5.31
CA GLY A 13 -5.14 -3.46 5.98
C GLY A 13 -6.24 -4.53 6.02
N HIS A 14 -7.22 -4.49 5.13
CA HIS A 14 -8.22 -5.54 5.00
C HIS A 14 -7.58 -6.83 4.46
N SER A 15 -7.89 -7.96 5.10
CA SER A 15 -7.21 -9.24 4.87
C SER A 15 -7.30 -9.77 3.44
N SER A 16 -8.35 -9.38 2.69
CA SER A 16 -8.47 -9.72 1.26
C SER A 16 -7.33 -9.17 0.39
N HIS A 17 -6.65 -8.13 0.88
CA HIS A 17 -5.53 -7.50 0.18
C HIS A 17 -4.16 -8.06 0.61
N THR A 18 -4.09 -8.95 1.60
CA THR A 18 -2.83 -9.50 2.12
C THR A 18 -2.72 -10.98 1.78
N THR A 19 -2.46 -11.28 0.51
CA THR A 19 -2.26 -12.65 0.02
C THR A 19 -0.78 -12.97 -0.16
N LEU A 20 -0.42 -14.25 -0.04
CA LEU A 20 0.96 -14.71 -0.29
C LEU A 20 1.45 -14.35 -1.70
N ALA A 21 0.59 -14.50 -2.70
CA ALA A 21 0.91 -14.18 -4.09
C ALA A 21 1.27 -12.70 -4.28
N LEU A 22 0.59 -11.79 -3.58
CA LEU A 22 0.93 -10.37 -3.60
C LEU A 22 2.29 -10.13 -2.93
N SER A 23 2.51 -10.72 -1.75
CA SER A 23 3.77 -10.59 -1.03
C SER A 23 4.96 -11.07 -1.87
N ASP A 24 4.85 -12.24 -2.50
CA ASP A 24 5.89 -12.81 -3.37
C ASP A 24 6.20 -11.89 -4.56
N PHE A 25 5.15 -11.31 -5.17
CA PHE A 25 5.30 -10.34 -6.25
C PHE A 25 6.05 -9.08 -5.78
N CYS A 26 5.65 -8.50 -4.65
CA CYS A 26 6.26 -7.30 -4.10
C CYS A 26 7.74 -7.52 -3.71
N ILE A 27 8.06 -8.66 -3.09
CA ILE A 27 9.44 -9.06 -2.77
C ILE A 27 10.28 -9.14 -4.05
N THR A 28 9.77 -9.82 -5.08
CA THR A 28 10.45 -9.99 -6.37
C THR A 28 10.69 -8.64 -7.07
N LYS A 29 9.80 -7.67 -6.87
CA LYS A 29 9.86 -6.34 -7.50
C LYS A 29 10.49 -5.26 -6.62
N GLN A 30 10.98 -5.61 -5.43
CA GLN A 30 11.53 -4.66 -4.45
C GLN A 30 10.54 -3.54 -4.09
N ILE A 31 9.26 -3.91 -3.92
CA ILE A 31 8.19 -3.03 -3.47
C ILE A 31 7.97 -3.30 -1.98
N GLU A 32 8.12 -2.26 -1.17
CA GLU A 32 7.83 -2.31 0.26
C GLU A 32 6.34 -2.14 0.49
N LEU A 33 5.68 -3.18 1.02
CA LEU A 33 4.25 -3.18 1.29
C LEU A 33 3.99 -2.67 2.72
N VAL A 34 3.19 -1.62 2.86
CA VAL A 34 2.79 -1.06 4.16
C VAL A 34 1.28 -1.19 4.34
N SER A 35 0.88 -2.06 5.26
CA SER A 35 -0.52 -2.21 5.65
C SER A 35 -0.91 -1.13 6.65
N LEU A 36 -1.90 -0.31 6.31
CA LEU A 36 -2.47 0.68 7.20
C LEU A 36 -3.36 -0.01 8.25
N TYR A 37 -3.50 0.62 9.42
CA TYR A 37 -4.41 0.13 10.46
C TYR A 37 -5.83 -0.07 9.88
N PRO A 38 -6.61 -1.06 10.35
CA PRO A 38 -8.00 -1.21 9.91
C PRO A 38 -8.85 0.01 10.31
N ASN A 39 -9.93 0.28 9.57
CA ASN A 39 -10.95 1.29 9.88
C ASN A 39 -10.48 2.76 9.91
N ILE A 40 -9.30 3.09 9.38
CA ILE A 40 -8.79 4.48 9.23
C ILE A 40 -8.81 4.97 7.78
N THR A 41 -9.57 4.29 6.92
CA THR A 41 -9.70 4.58 5.49
C THR A 41 -10.06 6.03 5.22
N HIS A 42 -11.03 6.57 5.96
CA HIS A 42 -11.50 7.95 5.80
C HIS A 42 -10.59 9.01 6.46
N THR A 43 -9.37 8.66 6.87
CA THR A 43 -8.44 9.61 7.50
C THR A 43 -7.01 9.49 6.97
N MET A 44 -6.48 8.27 6.80
CA MET A 44 -5.10 8.07 6.37
C MET A 44 -4.95 7.65 4.91
N GLN A 45 -6.01 7.19 4.24
CA GLN A 45 -5.90 6.80 2.84
C GLN A 45 -6.09 8.04 1.95
N PRO A 46 -5.04 8.53 1.27
CA PRO A 46 -5.15 9.76 0.48
C PRO A 46 -6.13 9.63 -0.68
N MET A 47 -6.30 8.42 -1.20
CA MET A 47 -7.31 8.14 -2.22
C MET A 47 -8.72 8.44 -1.69
N ASP A 48 -9.07 7.98 -0.50
CA ASP A 48 -10.40 8.19 0.08
C ASP A 48 -10.60 9.63 0.62
N VAL A 49 -9.53 10.29 1.07
CA VAL A 49 -9.58 11.62 1.73
C VAL A 49 -9.29 12.78 0.79
N ALA A 50 -8.65 12.58 -0.37
CA ALA A 50 -8.29 13.68 -1.27
C ALA A 50 -8.75 13.47 -2.71
N MET A 51 -8.87 12.21 -3.17
CA MET A 51 -9.20 11.91 -4.57
C MET A 51 -10.66 11.50 -4.78
N PHE A 52 -11.23 10.73 -3.85
CA PHE A 52 -12.56 10.15 -3.97
C PHE A 52 -13.61 10.76 -3.02
N LEU A 53 -13.30 11.88 -2.37
CA LEU A 53 -14.36 12.68 -1.76
C LEU A 53 -15.40 13.06 -2.82
N PRO A 54 -16.69 13.20 -2.45
CA PRO A 54 -17.64 13.90 -3.32
C PRO A 54 -17.17 15.33 -3.64
#